data_AF-A0A135VRP9-F1
#
_entry.id   AF-A0A135VRP9-F1
#
_cell.length_a   1.000
_cell.length_b   1.000
_cell.length_c   1.000
_cell.angle_alpha   90.00
_cell.angle_beta   90.00
_cell.angle_gamma   90.00
#
_symmetry.space_group_name_H-M   'P 1'
#
loop_
_entity.id
_entity.type
_entity.pdbx_description
1 polymer ?
#
loop_
_entity_poly.entity_id
_entity_poly.type
_entity_poly.pdbx_seq_one_letter_code
_entity_poly.pdbx_strand_id
1 'polypeptide(L)'
;MSGKPTGVLILAILQLIGAISWLALGAFLLMAGAMLLPIFGMLMAFFPLIIGIIGLILFYGLWTLKGWAWLWALIFNLLGAVIGLLGNLTDIMNLISLAISVIIVIYLLIPSTRAAFK
;
A
#
# COMPACT_ATOMS: atom_id res chain seq x y z
N MET A 1 -15.86 -24.07 -7.37
CA MET A 1 -15.29 -22.76 -6.96
C MET A 1 -13.93 -22.62 -7.61
N SER A 2 -13.84 -22.02 -8.81
CA SER A 2 -12.53 -21.67 -9.37
C SER A 2 -11.93 -20.60 -8.48
N GLY A 3 -11.02 -20.98 -7.58
CA GLY A 3 -10.38 -20.07 -6.64
C GLY A 3 -9.79 -18.86 -7.39
N LYS A 4 -9.77 -17.70 -6.72
CA LYS A 4 -9.10 -16.51 -7.26
C LYS A 4 -7.65 -16.89 -7.62
N PRO A 5 -7.11 -16.41 -8.75
CA PRO A 5 -5.74 -16.74 -9.13
C PRO A 5 -4.77 -16.43 -7.98
N THR A 6 -3.86 -17.35 -7.66
CA THR A 6 -2.96 -17.24 -6.51
C THR A 6 -2.17 -15.93 -6.51
N GLY A 7 -1.79 -15.43 -7.70
CA GLY A 7 -1.12 -14.14 -7.85
C GLY A 7 -1.97 -12.94 -7.38
N VAL A 8 -3.29 -12.95 -7.63
CA VAL A 8 -4.20 -11.91 -7.14
C VAL A 8 -4.33 -11.98 -5.62
N LEU A 9 -4.35 -13.19 -5.06
CA LEU A 9 -4.43 -13.36 -3.61
C LEU A 9 -3.19 -12.76 -2.92
N ILE A 10 -1.99 -13.06 -3.44
CA ILE A 10 -0.73 -12.49 -2.95
C ILE A 10 -0.76 -10.96 -3.05
N LEU A 11 -1.16 -10.42 -4.21
CA LEU A 11 -1.28 -8.97 -4.41
C LEU A 11 -2.21 -8.32 -3.39
N ALA A 12 -3.40 -8.89 -3.20
CA ALA A 12 -4.38 -8.31 -2.28
C ALA A 12 -3.87 -8.37 -0.83
N ILE A 13 -3.24 -9.46 -0.41
CA ILE A 13 -2.67 -9.56 0.94
C ILE A 13 -1.53 -8.56 1.14
N LEU A 14 -0.62 -8.43 0.18
CA LEU A 14 0.48 -7.46 0.26
C LEU A 14 -0.06 -6.02 0.30
N GLN A 15 -1.06 -5.71 -0.53
CA GLN A 15 -1.72 -4.41 -0.52
C GLN A 15 -2.40 -4.12 0.82
N LEU A 16 -3.04 -5.13 1.42
CA LEU A 16 -3.67 -5.02 2.74
C LEU A 16 -2.64 -4.76 3.83
N ILE A 17 -1.53 -5.49 3.83
CA ILE A 17 -0.44 -5.30 4.78
C ILE A 17 0.11 -3.87 4.66
N GLY A 18 0.41 -3.41 3.45
CA GLY A 18 0.89 -2.05 3.22
C GLY A 18 -0.11 -0.99 3.71
N ALA A 19 -1.41 -1.17 3.42
CA ALA A 19 -2.45 -0.28 3.89
C ALA A 19 -2.52 -0.21 5.42
N ILE A 20 -2.48 -1.36 6.10
CA ILE A 20 -2.48 -1.44 7.56
C ILE A 20 -1.22 -0.79 8.14
N SER A 21 -0.04 -0.99 7.53
CA SER A 21 1.19 -0.34 7.97
C SER A 21 1.11 1.20 7.91
N TRP A 22 0.53 1.75 6.84
CA TRP A 22 0.30 3.19 6.72
C TRP A 22 -0.71 3.72 7.75
N LEU A 23 -1.79 2.98 7.99
CA LEU A 23 -2.76 3.33 9.04
C LEU A 23 -2.14 3.27 10.44
N ALA A 24 -1.34 2.24 10.72
CA ALA A 24 -0.65 2.08 11.99
C ALA A 24 0.34 3.24 12.23
N LEU A 25 1.11 3.63 11.21
CA LEU A 25 1.99 4.79 11.27
C LEU A 25 1.19 6.08 11.52
N GLY A 26 0.10 6.29 10.79
CA GLY A 26 -0.75 7.45 10.97
C GLY A 26 -1.37 7.54 12.36
N ALA A 27 -1.89 6.42 12.87
CA ALA A 27 -2.44 6.33 14.23
C ALA A 27 -1.35 6.59 15.29
N PHE A 28 -0.17 6.01 15.11
CA PHE A 28 0.97 6.24 16.00
C PHE A 28 1.38 7.72 16.04
N LEU A 29 1.52 8.36 14.87
CA LEU A 29 1.86 9.79 14.77
C LEU A 29 0.78 10.68 15.37
N LEU A 30 -0.49 10.32 15.21
CA LEU A 30 -1.61 11.04 15.81
C LEU A 30 -1.53 10.98 17.34
N MET A 31 -1.32 9.79 17.90
CA MET A 31 -1.21 9.59 19.35
C MET A 31 0.03 10.28 19.93
N ALA A 32 1.20 10.04 19.33
CA ALA A 32 2.46 10.64 19.78
C ALA A 32 2.43 12.17 19.66
N GLY A 33 1.90 12.70 18.56
CA GLY A 33 1.80 14.12 18.34
C GLY A 33 0.74 14.79 19.24
N ALA A 34 -0.35 14.11 19.58
CA ALA A 34 -1.34 14.62 20.54
C ALA A 34 -0.75 14.87 21.94
N MET A 35 0.26 14.11 22.35
CA MET A 35 0.93 14.27 23.65
C MET A 35 1.93 15.44 23.68
N LEU A 36 2.51 15.80 22.54
CA LEU A 36 3.55 16.83 22.45
C LEU A 36 3.00 18.18 21.96
N LEU A 37 2.37 18.17 20.77
CA LEU A 37 1.84 19.34 20.08
C LEU A 37 0.63 18.91 19.22
N PRO A 38 -0.62 19.03 19.72
CA PRO A 38 -1.79 18.41 19.10
C PRO A 38 -2.01 18.75 17.62
N ILE A 39 -1.81 20.01 17.23
CA ILE A 39 -1.96 20.46 15.83
C ILE A 39 -0.91 19.80 14.95
N PHE A 40 0.33 19.69 15.44
CA PHE A 40 1.43 19.09 14.69
C PHE A 40 1.22 17.59 14.49
N GLY A 41 0.72 16.89 15.52
CA GLY A 41 0.34 15.48 15.42
C GLY A 41 -0.71 15.21 14.35
N MET A 42 -1.73 16.06 14.28
CA MET A 42 -2.78 15.95 13.27
C MET A 42 -2.23 16.13 11.84
N LEU A 43 -1.37 17.14 11.64
CA LEU A 43 -0.77 17.41 10.32
C LEU A 43 0.14 16.26 9.86
N MET A 44 0.94 15.70 10.77
CA MET A 44 1.84 14.58 10.47
C MET A 44 1.09 13.26 10.22
N ALA A 45 0.00 13.02 10.94
CA ALA A 45 -0.82 11.82 10.76
C ALA A 45 -1.70 11.85 9.50
N PHE A 46 -2.03 13.04 8.99
CA PHE A 46 -2.99 13.23 7.91
C PHE A 46 -2.62 12.42 6.64
N PHE A 47 -1.40 12.57 6.15
CA PHE A 47 -0.97 11.90 4.92
C PHE A 47 -0.91 10.37 5.06
N PRO A 48 -0.24 9.79 6.08
CA PRO A 48 -0.23 8.35 6.30
C PRO A 48 -1.64 7.74 6.40
N LEU A 49 -2.56 8.39 7.12
CA LEU A 49 -3.93 7.90 7.28
C LEU A 49 -4.67 7.87 5.94
N ILE A 50 -4.55 8.92 5.12
CA ILE A 50 -5.18 8.96 3.80
C ILE A 50 -4.61 7.88 2.89
N ILE A 51 -3.28 7.72 2.85
CA ILE A 51 -2.63 6.68 2.05
C ILE A 51 -3.09 5.29 2.49
N GLY A 52 -3.21 5.05 3.80
CA GLY A 52 -3.74 3.81 4.35
C GLY A 52 -5.18 3.53 3.92
N ILE A 53 -6.06 4.53 3.98
CA ILE A 53 -7.46 4.42 3.53
C ILE A 53 -7.53 4.12 2.02
N ILE A 54 -6.77 4.84 1.20
CA ILE A 54 -6.66 4.56 -0.24
C ILE A 54 -6.16 3.13 -0.45
N GLY A 55 -5.17 2.69 0.33
CA GLY A 55 -4.65 1.33 0.29
C GLY A 55 -5.74 0.27 0.56
N LEU A 56 -6.65 0.52 1.50
CA LEU A 56 -7.80 -0.37 1.77
C LEU A 56 -8.82 -0.38 0.62
N ILE A 57 -9.08 0.78 0.01
CA ILE A 57 -9.95 0.89 -1.17
C ILE A 57 -9.35 0.08 -2.33
N LEU A 58 -8.04 0.17 -2.54
CA LEU A 58 -7.32 -0.61 -3.55
C LEU A 58 -7.33 -2.09 -3.21
N PHE A 59 -7.13 -2.48 -1.95
CA PHE A 59 -7.27 -3.87 -1.51
C PHE A 59 -8.64 -4.42 -1.88
N TYR A 60 -9.72 -3.70 -1.55
CA TYR A 60 -11.08 -4.12 -1.90
C TYR A 60 -11.26 -4.26 -3.42
N GLY A 61 -10.75 -3.29 -4.19
CA GLY A 61 -10.79 -3.33 -5.65
C GLY A 61 -10.01 -4.51 -6.25
N LEU A 62 -8.83 -4.82 -5.71
CA LEU A 62 -8.02 -5.97 -6.11
C LEU A 62 -8.70 -7.29 -5.73
N TRP A 63 -9.27 -7.35 -4.53
CA TRP A 63 -9.99 -8.52 -4.02
C TRP A 63 -11.25 -8.84 -4.85
N THR A 64 -11.86 -7.81 -5.45
CA THR A 64 -13.04 -7.90 -6.31
C THR A 64 -12.71 -7.91 -7.80
N LEU A 65 -11.43 -7.99 -8.17
CA LEU A 65 -10.93 -8.09 -9.56
C LEU A 65 -11.36 -6.93 -10.47
N LYS A 66 -11.47 -5.72 -9.93
CA LYS A 66 -11.87 -4.53 -10.71
C LYS A 66 -10.69 -3.97 -11.51
N GLY A 67 -10.89 -3.68 -12.79
CA GLY A 67 -9.88 -3.10 -13.68
C GLY A 67 -9.32 -1.74 -13.23
N TRP A 68 -10.14 -0.89 -12.61
CA TRP A 68 -9.67 0.39 -12.07
C TRP A 68 -8.65 0.18 -10.93
N ALA A 69 -8.87 -0.83 -10.09
CA ALA A 69 -8.02 -1.09 -8.93
C ALA A 69 -6.62 -1.54 -9.35
N TRP A 70 -6.53 -2.29 -10.44
CA TRP A 70 -5.24 -2.66 -11.05
C TRP A 70 -4.43 -1.41 -11.46
N LEU A 71 -5.05 -0.47 -12.19
CA LEU A 71 -4.36 0.73 -12.68
C LEU A 71 -3.90 1.60 -11.52
N TRP A 72 -4.79 1.88 -10.56
CA TRP A 72 -4.45 2.72 -9.42
C TRP A 72 -3.44 2.04 -8.49
N ALA A 73 -3.55 0.73 -8.23
CA ALA A 73 -2.56 0.00 -7.45
C ALA A 73 -1.17 0.05 -8.12
N LEU A 74 -1.11 -0.04 -9.45
CA LEU A 74 0.15 0.08 -10.19
C LEU A 74 0.77 1.47 -9.98
N ILE A 75 -0.02 2.53 -10.14
CA ILE A 75 0.46 3.92 -9.97
C ILE A 75 0.94 4.16 -8.54
N PHE A 76 0.13 3.82 -7.53
CA PHE A 76 0.47 4.08 -6.13
C PHE A 76 1.70 3.27 -5.68
N ASN A 77 1.82 2.01 -6.07
CA ASN A 77 2.97 1.20 -5.70
C ASN A 77 4.24 1.57 -6.49
N LEU A 78 4.13 2.06 -7.73
CA LEU A 78 5.26 2.65 -8.44
C LEU A 78 5.76 3.91 -7.74
N LEU A 79 4.86 4.82 -7.36
CA LEU A 79 5.22 6.01 -6.60
C LEU A 79 5.85 5.64 -5.25
N GLY A 80 5.27 4.67 -4.54
CA GLY A 80 5.81 4.14 -3.29
C GLY A 80 7.22 3.57 -3.45
N ALA A 81 7.47 2.82 -4.52
CA ALA A 81 8.80 2.30 -4.82
C ALA A 81 9.81 3.42 -5.11
N VAL A 82 9.42 4.44 -5.89
CA VAL A 82 10.29 5.61 -6.16
C VAL A 82 10.61 6.36 -4.87
N ILE A 83 9.61 6.61 -4.02
CA ILE A 83 9.82 7.27 -2.72
C ILE A 83 10.73 6.44 -1.83
N GLY A 84 10.54 5.11 -1.78
CA GLY A 84 11.37 4.20 -0.99
C GLY A 84 12.84 4.20 -1.43
N LEU A 85 13.09 4.32 -2.74
CA LEU A 85 14.44 4.46 -3.31
C LEU A 85 15.11 5.79 -2.95
N LEU A 86 14.33 6.86 -2.82
CA LEU A 86 14.81 8.18 -2.37
C LEU A 86 14.94 8.28 -0.85
N GLY A 87 14.36 7.33 -0.11
CA GLY A 87 14.42 7.24 1.34
C GLY A 87 15.76 6.72 1.87
N ASN A 88 15.82 6.52 3.18
CA ASN A 88 17.01 5.96 3.82
C ASN A 88 17.10 4.45 3.56
N LEU A 89 18.08 4.02 2.78
CA LEU A 89 18.31 2.61 2.44
C LEU A 89 18.97 1.79 3.56
N THR A 90 19.39 2.43 4.66
CA THR A 90 19.88 1.74 5.86
C THR A 90 18.76 1.42 6.86
N ASP A 91 17.57 2.01 6.67
CA ASP A 91 16.40 1.74 7.50
C ASP A 91 15.67 0.48 7.00
N ILE A 92 15.62 -0.53 7.88
CA ILE A 92 14.96 -1.81 7.62
C ILE A 92 13.47 -1.62 7.29
N MET A 93 12.79 -0.66 7.93
CA MET A 93 11.37 -0.41 7.67
C MET A 93 11.13 0.15 6.26
N ASN A 94 12.00 1.06 5.82
CA ASN A 94 11.96 1.58 4.45
C ASN A 94 12.24 0.46 3.42
N LEU A 95 13.24 -0.39 3.68
CA LEU A 95 13.56 -1.51 2.79
C LEU A 95 12.39 -2.51 2.67
N ILE A 96 11.69 -2.82 3.75
CA ILE A 96 10.51 -3.68 3.72
C ILE A 96 9.39 -3.03 2.90
N SER A 97 9.11 -1.75 3.13
CA SER A 97 8.09 -0.99 2.39
C SER A 97 8.39 -0.94 0.88
N LEU A 98 9.66 -0.70 0.53
CA LEU A 98 10.16 -0.72 -0.83
C LEU A 98 9.98 -2.10 -1.47
N ALA A 99 10.38 -3.17 -0.77
CA ALA A 99 10.25 -4.54 -1.26
C ALA A 99 8.79 -4.91 -1.52
N ILE A 100 7.87 -4.57 -0.61
CA ILE A 100 6.43 -4.79 -0.80
C ILE A 100 5.94 -4.06 -2.05
N SER A 101 6.29 -2.79 -2.20
CA SER A 101 5.88 -1.97 -3.36
C SER A 101 6.38 -2.56 -4.68
N VAL A 102 7.66 -2.98 -4.73
CA VAL A 102 8.25 -3.60 -5.91
C VAL A 102 7.59 -4.94 -6.24
N ILE A 103 7.36 -5.80 -5.24
CA ILE A 103 6.69 -7.09 -5.45
C ILE A 103 5.28 -6.88 -5.99
N ILE A 104 4.52 -5.92 -5.44
CA ILE A 104 3.18 -5.60 -5.93
C ILE A 104 3.23 -5.16 -7.40
N VAL A 105 4.14 -4.26 -7.77
CA VAL A 105 4.31 -3.82 -9.17
C VAL A 105 4.63 -5.01 -10.09
N ILE A 106 5.58 -5.87 -9.70
CA ILE A 106 5.94 -7.05 -10.49
C ILE A 106 4.70 -7.93 -10.73
N TYR A 107 3.97 -8.27 -9.67
CA TYR A 107 2.80 -9.14 -9.79
C TYR A 107 1.64 -8.52 -10.59
N LEU A 108 1.48 -7.19 -10.54
CA LEU A 108 0.49 -6.46 -11.34
C LEU A 108 0.83 -6.49 -12.85
N LEU A 109 2.12 -6.55 -13.20
CA LEU A 109 2.58 -6.60 -14.59
C LEU A 109 2.60 -8.02 -15.19
N ILE A 110 2.54 -9.06 -14.35
CA ILE A 110 2.46 -10.45 -14.82
C ILE A 110 1.16 -10.64 -15.65
N PRO A 111 1.24 -11.14 -16.89
CA PRO A 111 0.07 -11.27 -17.77
C PRO A 111 -1.07 -12.13 -17.20
N SER A 112 -0.73 -13.22 -16.48
CA SER A 112 -1.74 -14.11 -15.88
C SER A 112 -2.53 -13.42 -14.77
N THR A 113 -1.89 -12.54 -13.98
CA THR A 113 -2.56 -11.74 -12.95
C THR A 113 -3.36 -10.61 -13.58
N ARG A 114 -2.79 -9.93 -14.58
CA ARG A 114 -3.44 -8.83 -15.31
C ARG A 114 -4.73 -9.28 -15.98
N ALA A 115 -4.73 -10.46 -16.60
CA ALA A 115 -5.90 -11.03 -17.27
C ALA A 115 -7.08 -11.33 -16.32
N ALA A 116 -6.84 -11.37 -15.01
CA ALA A 116 -7.89 -11.58 -14.02
C ALA A 116 -8.76 -10.34 -13.77
N PHE A 117 -8.24 -9.14 -14.07
CA PHE A 117 -8.96 -7.89 -13.85
C PHE A 117 -9.81 -7.53 -15.06
N LYS A 118 -11.08 -7.19 -14.83
CA LYS A 118 -12.05 -6.78 -15.86
C LYS A 118 -12.57 -5.36 -15.62
#